data_AF-A0AAW5MYV5-F1
#
_entry.id   AF-A0AAW5MYV5-F1
#
_cell.length_a   1.000
_cell.length_b   1.000
_cell.length_c   1.000
_cell.angle_alpha   90.00
_cell.angle_beta   90.00
_cell.angle_gamma   90.00
#
_symmetry.space_group_name_H-M   'P 1'
#
loop_
_entity.id
_entity.type
_entity.pdbx_description
1 polymer ?
#
loop_
_entity_poly.entity_id
_entity_poly.type
_entity_poly.pdbx_seq_one_letter_code
_entity_poly.pdbx_strand_id
1 'polypeptide(L)' 'RNGFVTPAGLMIPNHYLAVAINYLFQHRPQCGKDVAVGKTLVSSAMIDRVVNDLGRKLVEVPVGFKCFVDGLFDGSFG' A
#
# COMPACT_ATOMS: atom_id res chain seq x y z
N ARG A 1 -8.92 -6.25 -10.49
CA ARG A 1 -9.08 -4.80 -10.74
C ARG A 1 -10.37 -4.42 -10.04
N ASN A 2 -10.32 -3.52 -9.05
CA ASN A 2 -11.44 -3.25 -8.15
C ASN A 2 -11.84 -1.78 -8.29
N GLY A 3 -13.15 -1.50 -8.36
CA GLY A 3 -13.70 -0.14 -8.38
C GLY A 3 -14.56 0.07 -7.13
N PHE A 4 -14.32 1.17 -6.42
CA PHE A 4 -15.04 1.49 -5.18
C PHE A 4 -15.93 2.70 -5.40
N VAL A 5 -17.22 2.55 -5.12
CA VAL A 5 -18.24 3.58 -5.31
C VAL A 5 -18.72 4.05 -3.94
N THR A 6 -18.78 5.37 -3.77
CA THR A 6 -19.30 6.05 -2.58
C THR A 6 -20.43 7.00 -2.98
N PRO A 7 -21.21 7.56 -2.05
CA PRO A 7 -22.20 8.60 -2.38
C PRO A 7 -21.60 9.83 -3.10
N ALA A 8 -20.29 10.07 -2.94
CA ALA A 8 -19.55 11.13 -3.63
C ALA A 8 -19.05 10.72 -5.03
N GLY A 9 -19.34 9.49 -5.48
CA GLY A 9 -18.96 8.97 -6.80
C GLY A 9 -17.89 7.88 -6.76
N LEU A 10 -17.30 7.61 -7.94
CA LEU A 10 -16.26 6.60 -8.12
C LEU A 10 -14.93 7.10 -7.55
N MET A 11 -14.37 6.33 -6.63
CA MET A 11 -13.13 6.69 -5.97
C MET A 11 -11.94 6.49 -6.92
N ILE A 12 -11.06 7.50 -6.97
CA ILE A 12 -9.80 7.40 -7.73
C ILE A 12 -8.97 6.24 -7.16
N PRO A 13 -8.51 5.28 -7.97
CA PRO A 13 -7.84 4.08 -7.48
C PRO A 13 -6.65 4.35 -6.55
N ASN A 14 -5.84 5.37 -6.88
CA ASN A 14 -4.68 5.75 -6.08
C ASN A 14 -5.06 6.31 -4.70
N HIS A 15 -6.22 6.97 -4.57
CA HIS A 15 -6.71 7.47 -3.28
C HIS A 15 -7.18 6.32 -2.41
N TYR A 16 -7.88 5.35 -3.01
CA TYR A 16 -8.29 4.15 -2.29
C TYR A 16 -7.08 3.37 -1.76
N LEU A 17 -6.04 3.19 -2.59
CA LEU A 17 -4.83 2.48 -2.18
C LEU A 17 -4.14 3.15 -0.98
N ALA A 18 -4.02 4.48 -0.98
CA ALA A 18 -3.43 5.21 0.15
C ALA A 18 -4.23 5.00 1.45
N VAL A 19 -5.57 5.06 1.37
CA VAL A 19 -6.44 4.83 2.54
C VAL A 19 -6.40 3.37 3.01
N ALA A 20 -6.38 2.41 2.08
CA ALA A 20 -6.31 1.00 2.40
C ALA A 20 -5.00 0.65 3.12
N ILE A 21 -3.85 1.14 2.62
CA ILE A 21 -2.55 0.98 3.28
C ILE A 21 -2.60 1.59 4.68
N ASN A 22 -3.09 2.84 4.80
CA ASN A 22 -3.21 3.50 6.09
C ASN A 22 -4.02 2.69 7.10
N TYR A 23 -5.19 2.21 6.67
CA TYR A 23 -6.09 1.44 7.53
C TYR A 23 -5.48 0.10 7.93
N LEU A 24 -4.93 -0.66 6.97
CA LEU A 24 -4.36 -1.99 7.21
C LEU A 24 -3.20 -1.94 8.21
N PHE A 25 -2.27 -1.00 8.06
CA PHE A 25 -1.10 -0.91 8.93
C PHE A 25 -1.42 -0.36 10.33
N GLN A 26 -2.53 0.36 10.50
CA GLN A 26 -3.01 0.77 11.82
C GLN A 26 -3.84 -0.33 12.52
N HIS A 27 -4.58 -1.15 11.76
CA HIS A 27 -5.51 -2.15 12.31
C HIS A 27 -4.98 -3.60 12.27
N ARG A 28 -3.78 -3.83 11.75
CA ARG A 28 -3.06 -5.11 11.87
C ARG A 28 -1.91 -5.02 12.88
N PRO A 29 -2.17 -5.17 14.19
CA PRO A 29 -1.12 -5.19 15.22
C PRO A 29 -0.14 -6.38 15.07
N GLN A 30 -0.55 -7.40 14.32
CA GLN A 30 0.25 -8.59 13.99
C GLN A 30 1.20 -8.38 12.79
N CYS A 31 1.08 -7.27 12.05
CA CYS A 31 2.09 -6.87 11.07
C CYS A 31 3.28 -6.25 11.80
N GLY A 32 4.33 -7.06 11.97
CA GLY A 32 5.60 -6.66 12.59
C GLY A 32 6.18 -5.37 12.00
N LYS A 33 7.03 -4.67 12.77
CA LYS A 33 7.62 -3.38 12.36
C LYS A 33 8.41 -3.47 11.05
N ASP A 34 8.90 -4.66 10.73
CA ASP A 34 9.71 -4.97 9.56
C ASP A 34 8.91 -5.15 8.25
N VAL A 35 7.58 -5.24 8.34
CA VAL A 35 6.72 -5.34 7.15
C VAL A 35 6.74 -4.00 6.41
N ALA A 36 7.24 -4.03 5.18
CA ALA A 36 7.37 -2.90 4.29
C ALA A 36 6.14 -2.73 3.40
N VAL A 37 5.90 -1.50 2.94
CA VAL A 37 4.86 -1.18 1.96
C VAL A 37 5.50 -1.17 0.58
N GLY A 38 5.12 -2.14 -0.25
CA GLY A 38 5.52 -2.14 -1.64
C GLY A 38 4.71 -1.11 -2.44
N LYS A 39 5.39 -0.28 -3.22
CA LYS A 39 4.76 0.71 -4.10
C LYS A 39 5.35 0.57 -5.50
N THR A 40 4.50 0.58 -6.54
CA THR A 40 5.02 0.66 -7.91
C THR A 40 5.49 2.08 -8.20
N LEU A 41 6.59 2.23 -8.96
CA LEU A 41 7.21 3.52 -9.31
C LEU A 41 6.25 4.56 -9.94
N VAL A 42 5.13 4.10 -10.52
CA VAL A 42 4.10 4.97 -11.15
C VAL A 42 2.95 5.36 -10.22
N SER A 43 2.96 4.90 -8.96
CA SER A 43 1.89 5.19 -8.00
C SER A 43 2.05 6.58 -7.38
N SER A 44 0.92 7.20 -7.01
CA SER A 44 0.88 8.56 -6.47
C SER A 44 1.76 8.75 -5.23
N ALA A 45 2.43 9.91 -5.14
CA ALA A 45 3.23 10.35 -3.99
C ALA A 45 2.43 10.47 -2.68
N MET A 46 1.10 10.39 -2.74
CA MET A 46 0.24 10.28 -1.57
C MET A 46 0.57 9.04 -0.73
N ILE A 47 0.94 7.92 -1.37
CA ILE A 47 1.34 6.69 -0.66
C ILE A 47 2.62 6.93 0.13
N ASP A 48 3.60 7.63 -0.44
CA ASP A 48 4.87 7.92 0.23
C ASP A 48 4.66 8.70 1.52
N ARG A 49 3.76 9.69 1.49
CA ARG A 49 3.41 10.49 2.66
C ARG A 49 2.75 9.66 3.74
N VAL A 50 1.79 8.80 3.37
CA VAL A 50 1.11 7.90 4.32
C VAL A 50 2.09 6.92 4.95
N VAL A 51 2.96 6.30 4.15
CA VAL A 51 3.95 5.33 4.64
C VAL A 51 4.96 5.98 5.58
N ASN A 52 5.39 7.20 5.27
CA ASN A 52 6.30 7.96 6.13
C ASN A 52 5.63 8.41 7.43
N ASP A 53 4.36 8.85 7.37
CA ASP A 53 3.57 9.21 8.56
C ASP A 53 3.37 8.01 9.51
N LEU A 54 3.21 6.81 8.95
CA LEU A 54 3.14 5.55 9.69
C LEU A 54 4.50 5.04 10.19
N GLY A 55 5.61 5.70 9.81
CA GLY A 55 6.97 5.29 10.16
C GLY A 55 7.36 3.92 9.58
N ARG A 56 6.80 3.55 8.43
CA ARG A 56 7.03 2.26 7.77
C ARG A 56 8.03 2.39 6.63
N LYS A 57 8.65 1.27 6.25
CA LYS A 57 9.60 1.23 5.13
C LYS A 57 8.84 1.18 3.81
N LEU A 58 9.07 2.16 2.94
CA LEU A 58 8.58 2.15 1.56
C LEU A 58 9.59 1.41 0.67
N VAL A 59 9.11 0.47 -0.14
CA VAL A 59 9.94 -0.19 -1.16
C VAL A 59 9.33 0.07 -2.54
N GLU A 60 10.03 0.87 -3.33
CA GLU A 60 9.64 1.14 -4.71
C GLU A 60 10.08 0.00 -5.62
N VAL A 61 9.11 -0.58 -6.31
CA VAL A 61 9.34 -1.68 -7.25
C VAL A 61 8.93 -1.28 -8.68
N PRO A 62 9.53 -1.91 -9.70
CA PRO A 62 9.10 -1.73 -11.08
C PRO A 62 7.61 -2.09 -11.28
N VAL A 63 7.04 -1.62 -12.40
CA VAL A 63 5.64 -1.91 -12.72
C VAL A 63 5.45 -3.41 -12.92
N GLY A 64 4.63 -4.02 -12.06
CA GLY A 64 4.23 -5.42 -12.19
C GLY A 64 4.01 -6.08 -10.84
N PHE A 65 2.91 -6.82 -10.71
CA PHE A 65 2.59 -7.57 -9.49
C PHE A 65 3.65 -8.64 -9.16
N LYS A 66 4.43 -9.10 -10.15
CA LYS A 66 5.49 -10.09 -9.96
C LYS A 66 6.51 -9.68 -8.89
N CYS A 67 6.82 -8.38 -8.78
CA CYS A 67 7.78 -7.88 -7.79
C CYS A 67 7.25 -7.92 -6.35
N PHE A 68 5.95 -8.14 -6.16
CA PHE A 68 5.33 -8.26 -4.84
C PHE A 68 5.18 -9.71 -4.40
N VAL A 69 5.30 -10.68 -5.31
CA VAL A 69 5.00 -12.10 -5.02
C VAL A 69 5.94 -12.64 -3.94
N ASP A 70 7.24 -12.44 -4.11
CA ASP A 70 8.23 -13.00 -3.18
C ASP A 70 8.09 -12.37 -1.78
N GLY A 71 7.91 -11.05 -1.69
CA GLY A 71 7.75 -10.38 -0.40
C GLY A 71 6.37 -10.55 0.25
N LEU A 72 5.31 -10.81 -0.52
CA LEU A 72 4.01 -11.23 0.04
C LEU A 72 4.07 -12.68 0.55
N PHE A 73 4.90 -13.52 -0.07
CA PHE A 73 5.09 -14.92 0.31
C PHE A 73 5.96 -15.06 1.57
N ASP A 74 7.04 -14.28 1.68
CA ASP A 74 7.93 -14.29 2.85
C ASP A 74 7.43 -13.42 4.02
N GLY A 75 6.39 -12.59 3.80
CA GLY A 75 5.78 -11.71 4.80
C GLY A 75 6.48 -10.37 5.00
N SER A 76 7.47 -10.04 4.17
CA SER A 76 8.17 -8.75 4.18
C SER A 76 7.36 -7.61 3.56
N PHE A 77 6.34 -7.91 2.75
CA PHE A 77 5.39 -6.93 2.18
C PHE A 77 3.96 -7.11 2.71
N GLY A 78 3.24 -5.98 2.87
CA GLY A 78 1.85 -5.92 3.31
C GLY A 78 1.04 -4.77 2.72
#